data_AF-A0A422QMT7-F1
#
_entry.id   AF-A0A422QMT7-F1
#
_cell.length_a   1.000
_cell.length_b   1.000
_cell.length_c   1.000
_cell.angle_alpha   90.00
_cell.angle_beta   90.00
_cell.angle_gamma   90.00
#
_symmetry.space_group_name_H-M   'P 1'
#
loop_
_entity.id
_entity.type
_entity.pdbx_description
1 polymer ?
#
loop_
_entity_poly.entity_id
_entity_poly.type
_entity_poly.pdbx_seq_one_letter_code
_entity_poly.pdbx_strand_id
1 'polypeptide(L)'
;MTDPERLSPDSIAALQARFDGHSRKAQAYYAVMHEARKVLGNDDAADAWMKAPQQALDGRTPAELVADGRTDDVLASLRGAQQGATR
;
A
#
# COMPACT_ATOMS: atom_id res chain seq x y z
N MET A 1 5.69 27.67 26.90
CA MET A 1 6.96 28.14 26.30
C MET A 1 7.26 27.21 25.14
N THR A 2 6.92 27.62 23.93
CA THR A 2 7.14 26.84 22.71
C THR A 2 8.59 27.07 22.30
N ASP A 3 9.38 26.01 22.29
CA ASP A 3 10.81 26.09 22.03
C ASP A 3 11.06 26.51 20.57
N PRO A 4 11.74 27.64 20.31
CA PRO A 4 11.96 28.13 18.95
C PRO A 4 12.92 27.24 18.13
N GLU A 5 13.67 26.33 18.77
CA GLU A 5 14.44 25.29 18.06
C GLU A 5 13.55 24.19 17.47
N ARG A 6 12.29 24.07 17.92
CA ARG A 6 11.35 23.03 17.48
C ARG A 6 10.77 23.28 16.08
N LEU A 7 11.03 24.47 15.51
CA LEU A 7 10.59 24.90 14.17
C LEU A 7 11.80 25.30 13.31
N SER A 8 12.96 24.66 13.50
CA SER A 8 14.07 24.86 12.57
C SER A 8 13.65 24.42 11.15
N PRO A 9 14.19 25.03 10.09
CA PRO A 9 13.92 24.62 8.71
C PRO A 9 14.15 23.13 8.47
N ASP A 10 15.17 22.55 9.11
CA ASP A 10 15.46 21.11 9.06
C ASP A 10 14.38 20.26 9.73
N SER A 11 13.83 20.72 10.85
CA SER A 11 12.71 20.05 11.54
C SER A 11 11.46 20.04 10.67
N ILE A 12 11.18 21.16 9.99
CA ILE A 12 10.06 21.30 9.06
C ILE A 12 10.26 20.39 7.84
N ALA A 13 11.47 20.37 7.25
CA ALA A 13 11.81 19.50 6.13
C ALA A 13 11.69 18.01 6.48
N ALA A 14 12.12 17.60 7.69
CA ALA A 14 11.99 16.24 8.17
C ALA A 14 10.51 15.83 8.38
N LEU A 15 9.67 16.75 8.85
CA LEU A 15 8.22 16.55 8.98
C LEU A 15 7.53 16.43 7.61
N GLN A 16 7.87 17.30 6.66
CA GLN A 16 7.36 17.25 5.29
C GLN A 16 7.76 15.93 4.62
N ALA A 17 9.02 15.52 4.70
CA ALA A 17 9.49 14.26 4.14
C ALA A 17 8.75 13.03 4.71
N ARG A 18 8.46 13.04 6.03
CA ARG A 18 7.65 11.99 6.67
C ARG A 18 6.21 12.02 6.18
N PHE A 19 5.58 13.21 6.12
CA PHE A 19 4.21 13.37 5.66
C PHE A 19 4.05 12.92 4.21
N ASP A 20 4.97 13.33 3.33
CA ASP A 20 5.03 12.90 1.94
C ASP A 20 5.22 11.38 1.82
N GLY A 21 6.07 10.80 2.66
CA GLY A 21 6.24 9.35 2.76
C GLY A 21 4.94 8.63 3.18
N HIS A 22 4.25 9.13 4.20
CA HIS A 22 2.97 8.58 4.65
C HIS A 22 1.87 8.74 3.59
N SER A 23 1.80 9.89 2.93
CA SER A 23 0.81 10.18 1.88
C SER A 23 0.98 9.27 0.68
N ARG A 24 2.23 9.06 0.21
CA ARG A 24 2.52 8.11 -0.87
C ARG A 24 2.13 6.67 -0.50
N LYS A 25 2.43 6.23 0.73
CA LYS A 25 2.04 4.87 1.19
C LYS A 25 0.54 4.69 1.28
N ALA A 26 -0.18 5.69 1.80
CA ALA A 26 -1.65 5.65 1.87
C ALA A 26 -2.26 5.64 0.46
N GLN A 27 -1.78 6.49 -0.45
CA GLN A 27 -2.24 6.52 -1.84
C GLN A 27 -2.00 5.18 -2.54
N ALA A 28 -0.83 4.58 -2.35
CA ALA A 28 -0.51 3.26 -2.90
C ALA A 28 -1.44 2.17 -2.34
N TYR A 29 -1.73 2.21 -1.03
CA TYR A 29 -2.66 1.27 -0.41
C TYR A 29 -4.06 1.37 -1.00
N TYR A 30 -4.60 2.58 -1.15
CA TYR A 30 -5.91 2.78 -1.76
C TYR A 30 -5.95 2.40 -3.24
N ALA A 31 -4.87 2.64 -3.99
CA ALA A 31 -4.78 2.22 -5.39
C ALA A 31 -4.87 0.69 -5.51
N VAL A 32 -4.15 -0.05 -4.68
CA VAL A 32 -4.22 -1.52 -4.66
C VAL A 32 -5.59 -2.00 -4.21
N MET A 33 -6.15 -1.41 -3.14
CA MET A 33 -7.48 -1.78 -2.65
C MET A 33 -8.57 -1.57 -3.71
N HIS A 34 -8.49 -0.46 -4.47
CA HIS A 34 -9.42 -0.19 -5.56
C HIS A 34 -9.32 -1.21 -6.69
N GLU A 35 -8.10 -1.58 -7.10
CA GLU A 35 -7.92 -2.63 -8.12
C GLU A 35 -8.34 -4.01 -7.59
N ALA A 36 -8.03 -4.33 -6.33
CA ALA A 36 -8.47 -5.58 -5.70
C ALA A 36 -9.99 -5.69 -5.68
N ARG A 37 -10.70 -4.59 -5.35
CA ARG A 37 -12.16 -4.54 -5.43
C ARG A 37 -12.67 -4.79 -6.85
N LYS A 38 -12.03 -4.21 -7.87
CA LYS A 38 -12.43 -4.42 -9.28
C LYS A 38 -12.28 -5.89 -9.71
N VAL A 39 -11.25 -6.58 -9.21
CA VAL A 39 -10.99 -7.98 -9.54
C VAL A 39 -11.86 -8.95 -8.72
N LEU A 40 -12.04 -8.68 -7.42
CA LEU A 40 -12.73 -9.57 -6.48
C LEU A 40 -14.21 -9.26 -6.30
N GLY A 41 -14.67 -8.11 -6.80
CA GLY A 41 -16.08 -7.72 -6.90
C GLY A 41 -16.66 -6.97 -5.69
N ASN A 42 -16.02 -6.97 -4.53
CA ASN A 42 -16.48 -6.24 -3.35
C ASN A 42 -15.34 -5.82 -2.41
N ASP A 43 -15.65 -4.88 -1.50
CA ASP A 43 -14.66 -4.30 -0.58
C ASP A 43 -14.19 -5.29 0.50
N ASP A 44 -15.08 -6.15 1.01
CA ASP A 44 -14.73 -7.12 2.06
C ASP A 44 -13.73 -8.17 1.53
N ALA A 45 -13.94 -8.66 0.31
CA ALA A 45 -13.03 -9.58 -0.35
C ALA A 45 -11.67 -8.93 -0.66
N ALA A 46 -11.68 -7.65 -1.06
CA ALA A 46 -10.46 -6.88 -1.27
C ALA A 46 -9.68 -6.67 0.03
N ASP A 47 -10.36 -6.31 1.12
CA ASP A 47 -9.74 -6.14 2.44
C ASP A 47 -9.18 -7.48 2.96
N ALA A 48 -9.94 -8.57 2.83
CA ALA A 48 -9.48 -9.90 3.19
C ALA A 48 -8.25 -10.31 2.36
N TRP A 49 -8.26 -10.08 1.06
CA TRP A 49 -7.12 -10.35 0.18
C TRP A 49 -5.89 -9.52 0.56
N MET A 50 -6.08 -8.23 0.86
CA MET A 50 -5.00 -7.32 1.28
C MET A 50 -4.28 -7.77 2.55
N LYS A 51 -4.99 -8.46 3.45
CA LYS A 51 -4.49 -8.95 4.75
C LYS A 51 -4.09 -10.43 4.72
N ALA A 52 -4.47 -11.17 3.67
CA ALA A 52 -4.16 -12.58 3.55
C ALA A 52 -2.76 -12.80 2.94
N PRO A 53 -1.94 -13.71 3.50
CA PRO A 53 -0.72 -14.18 2.88
C PRO A 53 -0.97 -14.72 1.47
N GLN A 54 -0.23 -14.24 0.48
CA GLN A 54 -0.35 -14.72 -0.90
C GLN A 54 0.86 -15.55 -1.27
N GLN A 55 0.64 -16.76 -1.78
CA GLN A 55 1.73 -17.63 -2.21
C GLN A 55 2.53 -17.02 -3.38
N ALA A 56 1.86 -16.27 -4.26
CA ALA A 56 2.50 -15.52 -5.35
C ALA A 56 3.37 -14.34 -4.87
N LEU A 57 3.28 -13.98 -3.58
CA LEU A 57 4.03 -12.92 -2.91
C LEU A 57 4.98 -13.49 -1.86
N ASP A 58 5.47 -14.72 -2.06
CA ASP A 58 6.36 -15.45 -1.15
C ASP A 58 5.77 -15.61 0.27
N GLY A 59 4.43 -15.72 0.37
CA GLY A 59 3.73 -15.84 1.66
C GLY A 59 3.57 -14.52 2.41
N ARG A 60 3.92 -13.38 1.80
CA ARG A 60 3.66 -12.05 2.36
C ARG A 60 2.26 -11.56 2.03
N THR A 61 1.77 -10.60 2.81
CA THR A 61 0.50 -9.93 2.52
C THR A 61 0.69 -8.78 1.53
N PRO A 62 -0.30 -8.49 0.69
CA PRO A 62 -0.29 -7.31 -0.17
C PRO A 62 -0.08 -6.00 0.61
N ALA A 63 -0.69 -5.87 1.79
CA ALA A 63 -0.55 -4.68 2.63
C ALA A 63 0.89 -4.45 3.10
N GLU A 64 1.62 -5.51 3.48
CA GLU A 64 3.03 -5.42 3.87
C GLU A 64 3.91 -4.97 2.71
N LEU A 65 3.69 -5.53 1.51
CA LEU A 65 4.47 -5.16 0.32
C LEU A 65 4.21 -3.72 -0.11
N VAL A 66 2.97 -3.23 0.00
CA VAL A 66 2.66 -1.82 -0.22
C VAL A 66 3.37 -0.93 0.80
N ALA A 67 3.41 -1.32 2.07
CA ALA A 67 4.13 -0.56 3.11
C ALA A 67 5.65 -0.49 2.85
N ASP A 68 6.21 -1.52 2.21
CA ASP A 68 7.60 -1.61 1.74
C ASP A 68 7.85 -0.87 0.41
N GLY A 69 6.82 -0.30 -0.21
CA GLY A 69 6.92 0.40 -1.50
C GLY A 69 6.97 -0.52 -2.71
N ARG A 70 6.68 -1.82 -2.55
CA ARG A 70 6.61 -2.83 -3.63
C ARG A 70 5.20 -2.94 -4.22
N THR A 71 4.57 -1.79 -4.47
CA THR A 71 3.19 -1.71 -4.95
C THR A 71 3.01 -2.34 -6.34
N ASP A 72 3.99 -2.18 -7.23
CA ASP A 72 3.94 -2.74 -8.59
C ASP A 72 3.89 -4.27 -8.59
N ASP A 73 4.65 -4.92 -7.70
CA ASP A 73 4.67 -6.38 -7.55
C ASP A 73 3.30 -6.92 -7.11
N VAL A 74 2.66 -6.20 -6.17
CA VAL A 74 1.31 -6.53 -5.68
C VAL A 74 0.27 -6.40 -6.79
N LEU A 75 0.31 -5.30 -7.57
CA LEU A 75 -0.58 -5.09 -8.71
C LEU A 75 -0.35 -6.13 -9.81
N ALA A 76 0.90 -6.51 -10.07
CA ALA A 76 1.23 -7.57 -11.02
C ALA A 76 0.68 -8.93 -10.57
N SER A 77 0.85 -9.29 -9.29
CA SER A 77 0.28 -10.52 -8.72
C SER A 77 -1.25 -10.54 -8.81
N LEU A 78 -1.91 -9.41 -8.53
CA LEU A 78 -3.37 -9.30 -8.61
C LEU A 78 -3.88 -9.51 -10.05
N ARG A 79 -3.23 -8.89 -11.04
CA ARG A 79 -3.54 -9.10 -12.47
C ARG A 79 -3.27 -10.53 -12.93
N GLY A 80 -2.25 -11.18 -12.39
CA GLY A 80 -1.94 -12.58 -12.64
C GLY A 80 -3.01 -13.53 -12.09
N ALA A 81 -3.52 -13.26 -10.88
CA ALA A 81 -4.58 -14.03 -10.25
C ALA A 81 -5.90 -13.99 -11.07
N GLN A 82 -6.24 -12.83 -11.64
CA GLN A 82 -7.42 -12.69 -12.51
C GLN A 82 -7.33 -13.56 -13.77
N GLN A 83 -6.14 -13.65 -14.39
CA GLN A 83 -5.91 -14.43 -15.60
C GLN A 83 -5.86 -15.95 -15.34
N GLY A 84 -5.42 -16.35 -14.13
CA GLY A 84 -5.44 -17.76 -13.71
C GLY A 84 -6.85 -18.28 -13.40
N ALA A 85 -7.76 -17.41 -12.95
CA ALA A 85 -9.15 -17.78 -12.63
C ALA A 85 -10.08 -17.91 -13.85
N THR A 86 -9.63 -17.50 -15.04
CA THR A 86 -10.43 -17.51 -16.29
C THR A 86 -10.12 -18.70 -17.22
N ARG A 87 -9.48 -19.75 -16.71
CA ARG A 87 -9.07 -20.94 -17.49
C ARG A 87 -9.59 -22.22 -16.88
#